data_AF-A0A1W1ZKW2-F1
#
_entry.id   AF-A0A1W1ZKW2-F1
#
_cell.length_a   1.000
_cell.length_b   1.000
_cell.length_c   1.000
_cell.angle_alpha   90.00
_cell.angle_beta   90.00
_cell.angle_gamma   90.00
#
_symmetry.space_group_name_H-M   'P 1'
#
loop_
_entity.id
_entity.type
_entity.pdbx_description
1 polymer ?
#
loop_
_entity_poly.entity_id
_entity_poly.type
_entity_poly.pdbx_seq_one_letter_code
_entity_poly.pdbx_strand_id
1 'polypeptide(L)'
;MNHFKGKQFQQDVIIVAVGYYLRYNLSYREVQEILYDRGINVSHTTIYRWVQEYGKLLYQIWKKKNKKSFYSWKMDETYIKIKG
;
A
#
# COMPACT_ATOMS: atom_id res chain seq x y z
N MET A 1 -5.48 -7.23 17.75
CA MET A 1 -6.85 -6.81 17.37
C MET A 1 -7.07 -7.15 15.91
N ASN A 2 -8.05 -8.01 15.58
CA ASN A 2 -8.41 -8.25 14.18
C ASN A 2 -9.18 -7.03 13.65
N HIS A 3 -8.47 -6.08 13.03
CA HIS A 3 -9.03 -4.84 12.49
C HIS A 3 -10.14 -5.05 11.44
N PHE A 4 -10.29 -6.26 10.93
CA PHE A 4 -11.26 -6.64 9.89
C PHE A 4 -12.36 -7.59 10.40
N LYS A 5 -12.43 -7.86 11.71
CA LYS A 5 -13.44 -8.77 12.28
C LYS A 5 -14.84 -8.20 12.08
N GLY A 6 -15.75 -8.99 11.49
CA GLY A 6 -17.15 -8.61 11.29
C GLY A 6 -17.42 -7.73 10.06
N LYS A 7 -16.45 -7.55 9.16
CA LYS A 7 -16.70 -6.87 7.87
C LYS A 7 -17.35 -7.85 6.88
N GLN A 8 -18.27 -7.33 6.08
CA GLN A 8 -18.97 -8.07 5.03
C GLN A 8 -18.03 -8.56 3.92
N PHE A 9 -16.96 -7.80 3.65
CA PHE A 9 -15.99 -8.11 2.61
C PHE A 9 -14.72 -8.70 3.22
N GLN A 10 -14.06 -9.58 2.46
CA GLN A 10 -12.76 -10.12 2.83
C GLN A 10 -11.74 -8.99 3.01
N GLN A 11 -10.83 -9.18 3.96
CA GLN A 11 -9.77 -8.21 4.27
C GLN A 11 -8.96 -7.83 3.03
N ASP A 12 -8.68 -8.79 2.14
CA ASP A 12 -7.86 -8.56 0.94
C ASP A 12 -8.53 -7.56 -0.01
N VAL A 13 -9.85 -7.65 -0.19
CA VAL A 13 -10.63 -6.72 -1.02
C VAL A 13 -10.53 -5.30 -0.46
N ILE A 14 -10.67 -5.16 0.85
CA ILE A 14 -10.61 -3.87 1.54
C ILE A 14 -9.22 -3.25 1.39
N ILE A 15 -8.16 -4.03 1.60
CA ILE A 15 -6.78 -3.58 1.47
C ILE A 15 -6.47 -3.16 0.03
N VAL A 16 -6.92 -3.94 -0.95
CA VAL A 16 -6.72 -3.63 -2.38
C VAL A 16 -7.46 -2.35 -2.77
N ALA A 17 -8.72 -2.18 -2.36
CA ALA A 17 -9.51 -0.99 -2.65
C ALA A 17 -8.87 0.28 -2.07
N VAL A 18 -8.51 0.25 -0.78
CA VAL A 18 -7.85 1.39 -0.11
C VAL A 18 -6.45 1.61 -0.69
N GLY A 19 -5.75 0.53 -1.07
CA GLY A 19 -4.45 0.58 -1.72
C GLY A 19 -4.49 1.26 -3.09
N TYR A 20 -5.52 1.00 -3.90
CA TYR A 20 -5.72 1.68 -5.18
C TYR A 20 -5.91 3.18 -4.97
N TYR A 21 -6.78 3.56 -4.03
CA TYR A 21 -7.03 4.97 -3.71
C TYR A 21 -5.78 5.70 -3.18
N LEU A 22 -4.98 5.06 -2.33
CA LEU A 22 -3.78 5.70 -1.76
C LEU A 22 -2.59 5.75 -2.73
N ARG A 23 -2.51 4.82 -3.69
CA ARG A 23 -1.38 4.70 -4.61
C ARG A 23 -1.58 5.50 -5.89
N TYR A 24 -2.80 5.56 -6.41
CA TYR A 24 -3.13 6.18 -7.68
C TYR A 24 -4.07 7.36 -7.46
N ASN A 25 -4.05 8.34 -8.37
CA ASN A 25 -4.96 9.49 -8.32
C ASN A 25 -6.36 9.10 -8.84
N LEU A 26 -7.00 8.12 -8.20
CA LEU A 26 -8.31 7.59 -8.55
C LEU A 26 -9.38 8.15 -7.60
N SER A 27 -10.53 8.49 -8.15
CA SER A 27 -11.75 8.76 -7.41
C SER A 27 -12.37 7.48 -6.84
N TYR A 28 -13.23 7.61 -5.83
CA TYR A 28 -13.94 6.46 -5.26
C TYR A 28 -14.82 5.72 -6.25
N ARG A 29 -15.31 6.39 -7.31
CA ARG A 29 -16.12 5.79 -8.36
C ARG A 29 -15.26 4.96 -9.32
N GLU A 30 -14.08 5.44 -9.67
CA GLU A 30 -13.15 4.67 -10.51
C GLU A 30 -12.67 3.41 -9.77
N VAL A 31 -12.39 3.50 -8.46
CA VAL A 31 -12.06 2.31 -7.66
C VAL A 31 -13.24 1.33 -7.60
N GLN A 32 -14.47 1.84 -7.54
CA GLN A 32 -15.69 1.04 -7.58
C GLN A 32 -15.81 0.29 -8.91
N GLU A 33 -15.58 0.95 -10.04
CA GLU A 33 -15.60 0.36 -11.38
C GLU A 33 -14.53 -0.72 -11.53
N ILE A 34 -13.30 -0.47 -11.07
CA ILE A 34 -12.22 -1.47 -11.09
C ILE A 34 -12.57 -2.73 -10.28
N LEU A 35 -13.26 -2.57 -9.14
CA LEU A 35 -13.73 -3.69 -8.35
C LEU A 35 -14.90 -4.42 -9.03
N TYR A 36 -15.79 -3.67 -9.66
CA TYR A 36 -16.92 -4.22 -10.41
C TYR A 36 -16.45 -5.09 -11.59
N ASP A 37 -15.44 -4.63 -12.34
CA ASP A 37 -14.81 -5.40 -13.43
C ASP A 37 -14.20 -6.72 -12.93
N ARG A 38 -13.88 -6.82 -11.64
CA ARG A 38 -13.38 -8.03 -10.97
C ARG A 38 -14.50 -8.89 -10.37
N GLY A 39 -15.76 -8.56 -10.65
CA GLY A 39 -16.95 -9.25 -10.12
C GLY A 39 -17.28 -8.86 -8.68
N ILE A 40 -16.68 -7.81 -8.13
CA ILE A 40 -16.89 -7.37 -6.75
C ILE A 40 -17.80 -6.15 -6.74
N ASN A 41 -19.07 -6.35 -6.39
CA ASN A 41 -20.04 -5.27 -6.30
C ASN A 41 -19.94 -4.56 -4.94
N VAL A 42 -19.35 -3.36 -4.92
CA VAL A 42 -19.20 -2.50 -3.75
C VAL A 42 -19.65 -1.09 -4.14
N SER A 43 -20.30 -0.36 -3.23
CA SER A 43 -20.61 1.06 -3.46
C SER A 43 -19.40 1.96 -3.19
N HIS A 44 -19.22 3.02 -3.98
CA HIS A 44 -18.18 4.04 -3.75
C HIS A 44 -18.21 4.65 -2.33
N THR A 45 -19.38 4.73 -1.68
CA THR A 45 -19.49 5.20 -0.28
C THR A 45 -18.90 4.22 0.72
N THR A 46 -18.95 2.91 0.43
CA THR A 46 -18.28 1.87 1.23
C THR A 46 -16.77 1.99 1.12
N ILE A 47 -16.25 2.27 -0.09
CA ILE A 47 -14.82 2.52 -0.32
C ILE A 47 -14.38 3.77 0.46
N TYR A 48 -15.16 4.85 0.43
CA TYR A 48 -14.90 6.04 1.24
C TYR A 48 -14.77 5.70 2.73
N ARG A 49 -15.71 4.91 3.29
CA ARG A 49 -15.66 4.47 4.70
C ARG A 49 -14.40 3.66 5.00
N TRP A 50 -14.01 2.74 4.13
CA TRP A 50 -12.77 1.98 4.29
C TRP A 50 -11.52 2.85 4.25
N VAL A 51 -11.48 3.85 3.37
CA VAL A 51 -10.35 4.79 3.28
C VAL A 51 -10.25 5.63 4.56
N GLN A 52 -11.37 6.09 5.12
CA GLN A 52 -11.37 6.82 6.40
C GLN A 52 -10.91 5.95 7.57
N GLU A 53 -11.35 4.69 7.62
CA GLU A 53 -11.04 3.76 8.71
C GLU A 53 -9.60 3.22 8.64
N TYR A 54 -9.17 2.78 7.45
CA TYR A 54 -7.91 2.05 7.27
C TYR A 54 -6.80 2.86 6.60
N GLY A 55 -7.12 4.02 6.01
CA GLY A 55 -6.17 4.79 5.21
C GLY A 55 -4.91 5.16 5.99
N LYS A 56 -5.06 5.66 7.23
CA LYS A 56 -3.92 6.01 8.09
C LYS A 56 -3.05 4.79 8.42
N LEU A 57 -3.68 3.67 8.78
CA LEU A 57 -2.97 2.43 9.13
C LEU A 57 -2.18 1.88 7.94
N LEU A 58 -2.84 1.76 6.78
CA LEU A 58 -2.22 1.24 5.56
C LEU A 58 -1.11 2.17 5.06
N TYR A 59 -1.31 3.49 5.13
CA TYR A 59 -0.28 4.46 4.77
C TYR A 59 0.96 4.33 5.68
N GLN A 60 0.79 4.17 6.99
CA GLN A 60 1.91 3.97 7.91
C GLN A 60 2.69 2.68 7.63
N ILE A 61 1.98 1.57 7.38
CA ILE A 61 2.59 0.28 7.01
C ILE A 61 3.37 0.43 5.71
N TRP A 62 2.77 1.07 4.70
CA TRP A 62 3.40 1.28 3.41
C TRP A 62 4.63 2.18 3.52
N LYS A 63 4.53 3.30 4.24
CA LYS A 63 5.66 4.20 4.52
C LYS A 63 6.81 3.51 5.24
N LYS A 64 6.51 2.62 6.20
CA LYS A 64 7.53 1.83 6.91
C LYS A 64 8.22 0.83 5.96
N LYS A 65 7.47 0.13 5.12
CA LYS A 65 8.01 -0.82 4.13
C LYS A 65 8.80 -0.15 3.01
N ASN A 66 8.36 1.03 2.57
CA ASN A 66 9.01 1.83 1.53
C ASN A 66 10.11 2.76 2.05
N LYS A 67 10.52 2.63 3.32
CA LYS A 67 11.67 3.34 3.83
C LYS A 67 12.89 2.85 3.04
N LYS A 68 13.44 3.70 2.16
CA LYS A 68 14.66 3.39 1.40
C LYS A 68 15.69 2.85 2.39
N SER A 69 16.22 1.65 2.12
CA SER A 69 17.47 1.24 2.72
C SER A 69 18.52 2.19 2.15
N PHE A 70 18.81 3.27 2.86
CA PHE A 70 20.03 4.03 2.62
C PHE A 70 21.16 3.07 3.03
N TYR A 71 21.59 2.23 2.10
CA TYR A 71 22.86 1.57 2.19
C TYR A 71 23.88 2.69 2.19
N SER A 72 24.46 2.99 3.35
CA SER A 72 25.73 3.67 3.39
C SER A 72 26.70 2.75 2.65
N TRP A 73 26.95 3.03 1.38
CA TRP A 73 28.05 2.41 0.67
C TRP A 73 29.32 2.98 1.29
N LYS A 74 29.93 2.23 2.21
CA LYS A 74 31.29 2.50 2.64
C LYS A 74 32.20 1.86 1.60
N MET A 75 32.70 2.69 0.70
CA MET A 75 33.74 2.30 -0.25
C MET A 75 35.07 2.54 0.45
N ASP A 76 35.66 1.50 1.03
CA ASP A 76 37.01 1.58 1.61
C ASP A 76 38.01 1.36 0.47
N GLU A 77 38.72 2.42 0.08
CA GLU A 77 39.83 2.31 -0.87
C GLU A 77 40.94 1.43 -0.26
N THR A 78 41.18 0.27 -0.87
CA THR A 78 42.30 -0.59 -0.51
C THR A 78 43.42 -0.39 -1.52
N TYR A 79 44.48 0.32 -1.12
CA TYR A 79 45.65 0.53 -1.96
C TYR A 79 46.50 -0.75 -1.99
N ILE A 80 46.52 -1.44 -3.13
CA ILE A 80 47.41 -2.59 -3.37
C ILE A 80 48.65 -2.07 -4.09
N LYS A 81 49.81 -2.12 -3.41
CA LYS A 81 51.09 -1.74 -4.00
C LYS A 81 51.68 -2.92 -4.76
N ILE A 82 51.56 -2.90 -6.08
CA ILE A 82 52.22 -3.88 -6.95
C ILE A 82 53.66 -3.42 -7.13
N LYS A 83 54.63 -4.23 -6.68
CA LYS A 83 56.05 -4.05 -7.03
C LYS A 83 56.22 -4.47 -8.49
N GLY A 84 56.84 -3.61 -9.29
CA GLY A 84 57.27 -3.93 -10.66
C GLY A 84 58.31 -5.03 -10.70
#